data_AF-A0A927XK11-F1
#
_entry.id   AF-A0A927XK11-F1
#
_cell.length_a   1.000
_cell.length_b   1.000
_cell.length_c   1.000
_cell.angle_alpha   90.00
_cell.angle_beta   90.00
_cell.angle_gamma   90.00
#
_symmetry.space_group_name_H-M   'P 1'
#
loop_
_entity.id
_entity.type
_entity.pdbx_description
1 polymer ?
#
loop_
_entity_poly.entity_id
_entity_poly.type
_entity_poly.pdbx_seq_one_letter_code
_entity_poly.pdbx_strand_id
1 'polypeptide(L)'
;MIDVLITGALGVMGGYVRAAIEQTDDIRIVAGVDLTASDALPYPVYASLDDVKESPQVVLDFSHFSALTSVLNYCISHKTAVVICTTGHSMEQRAEIAAAAKEIPVFFSANMSLGVNLIKRLSQDAAGVLENAFDIELLEKHHNRKIDAPSGTAVMLAEAINESLLHKKHFVYERQSRHEKRGADELGIHSIRGGSTVGEHSVFFYGEDEVVELTHIAHSRKIFATGAVSALRYISQKNPGLYNMDNLFAEEQSVTEIRTLPHQTVFHLMGRITPDLFTKVFELIAKASISVDLITFSFSGVISHLSFSVDNRFSSAISDLIGDLMEKHALTLDMMADLTRITVKGPGMEFEAGVGARVFSTLNAAGIPPLAVGTSEEKIVLLVPGKLADKAEEVLKKEYA
;
A
#
# COMPACT_ATOMS: atom_id res chain seq x y z
N MET A 1 11.13 25.74 3.15
CA MET A 1 12.43 25.19 2.76
C MET A 1 12.77 24.12 3.78
N ILE A 2 13.04 22.90 3.31
CA ILE A 2 13.33 21.71 4.12
C ILE A 2 14.85 21.56 4.21
N ASP A 3 15.40 21.69 5.41
CA ASP A 3 16.84 21.56 5.63
C ASP A 3 17.23 20.09 5.83
N VAL A 4 18.12 19.58 4.98
CA VAL A 4 18.49 18.17 4.89
C VAL A 4 19.95 17.94 5.19
N LEU A 5 20.23 16.90 5.98
CA LEU A 5 21.56 16.32 6.13
C LEU A 5 21.64 15.00 5.36
N ILE A 6 22.72 14.76 4.62
CA ILE A 6 22.90 13.51 3.86
C ILE A 6 24.03 12.69 4.47
N THR A 7 23.75 11.45 4.88
CA THR A 7 24.80 10.48 5.22
C THR A 7 25.18 9.65 3.99
N GLY A 8 26.49 9.45 3.79
CA GLY A 8 27.04 8.95 2.52
C GLY A 8 27.09 10.01 1.42
N ALA A 9 27.32 11.28 1.81
CA ALA A 9 27.25 12.45 0.93
C ALA A 9 28.25 12.41 -0.25
N LEU A 10 29.41 11.78 -0.07
CA LEU A 10 30.44 11.63 -1.10
C LEU A 10 30.27 10.34 -1.92
N GLY A 11 29.32 9.48 -1.54
CA GLY A 11 28.99 8.25 -2.25
C GLY A 11 28.28 8.48 -3.58
N VAL A 12 28.16 7.40 -4.37
CA VAL A 12 27.49 7.44 -5.69
C VAL A 12 26.06 7.94 -5.57
N MET A 13 25.28 7.41 -4.63
CA MET A 13 23.90 7.85 -4.41
C MET A 13 23.82 9.26 -3.83
N GLY A 14 24.72 9.66 -2.92
CA GLY A 14 24.83 11.03 -2.42
C GLY A 14 24.99 12.05 -3.54
N GLY A 15 25.80 11.73 -4.56
CA GLY A 15 25.93 12.54 -5.78
C GLY A 15 24.62 12.70 -6.56
N TYR A 16 23.88 11.60 -6.81
CA TYR A 16 22.60 11.66 -7.52
C TYR A 16 21.53 12.42 -6.75
N VAL A 17 21.46 12.22 -5.43
CA VAL A 17 20.52 12.94 -4.55
C VAL A 17 20.82 14.42 -4.55
N ARG A 18 22.09 14.83 -4.39
CA ARG A 18 22.47 16.24 -4.46
C ARG A 18 22.04 16.88 -5.77
N ALA A 19 22.35 16.24 -6.90
CA ALA A 19 21.95 16.74 -8.22
C ALA A 19 20.42 16.81 -8.39
N ALA A 20 19.66 15.95 -7.69
CA ALA A 20 18.21 16.01 -7.68
C ALA A 20 17.68 17.15 -6.80
N ILE A 21 18.25 17.38 -5.62
CA ILE A 21 17.87 18.49 -4.71
C ILE A 21 18.24 19.86 -5.32
N GLU A 22 19.35 19.97 -6.05
CA GLU A 22 19.70 21.19 -6.79
C GLU A 22 18.66 21.60 -7.85
N GLN A 23 17.75 20.69 -8.22
CA GLN A 23 16.64 20.96 -9.15
C GLN A 23 15.34 21.35 -8.42
N THR A 24 15.38 21.56 -7.11
CA THR A 24 14.21 21.88 -6.29
C THR A 24 14.41 23.15 -5.48
N ASP A 25 13.36 23.96 -5.37
CA ASP A 25 13.42 25.23 -4.62
C ASP A 25 13.01 25.07 -3.15
N ASP A 26 12.44 23.92 -2.80
CA ASP A 26 11.81 23.68 -1.50
C ASP A 26 12.70 22.89 -0.52
N ILE A 27 13.83 22.34 -0.96
CA ILE A 27 14.77 21.54 -0.16
C ILE A 27 16.17 22.14 -0.26
N ARG A 28 16.89 22.17 0.85
CA ARG A 28 18.27 22.66 0.94
C ARG A 28 19.14 21.67 1.70
N ILE A 29 20.32 21.38 1.17
CA ILE A 29 21.32 20.57 1.87
C ILE A 29 22.12 21.49 2.79
N VAL A 30 22.07 21.22 4.10
CA VAL A 30 22.77 22.04 5.11
C VAL A 30 24.10 21.43 5.54
N ALA A 31 24.22 20.10 5.48
CA ALA A 31 25.45 19.37 5.82
C ALA A 31 25.47 17.99 5.17
N GLY A 32 26.66 17.40 5.09
CA GLY A 32 26.86 15.98 4.77
C GLY A 32 27.65 15.26 5.85
N VAL A 33 27.54 13.93 5.89
CA VAL A 33 28.43 13.06 6.67
C VAL A 33 28.95 11.95 5.77
N ASP A 34 30.26 11.70 5.86
CA ASP A 34 30.92 10.59 5.16
C ASP A 34 32.12 10.10 5.99
N LEU A 35 32.81 9.04 5.55
CA LEU A 35 33.99 8.50 6.24
C LEU A 35 35.15 9.51 6.34
N THR A 36 35.18 10.48 5.43
CA THR A 36 36.17 11.55 5.38
C THR A 36 35.48 12.90 5.32
N ALA A 37 35.88 13.81 6.22
CA ALA A 37 35.45 15.20 6.14
C ALA A 37 35.91 15.85 4.83
N SER A 38 35.12 16.79 4.31
CA SER A 38 35.42 17.44 3.03
C SER A 38 34.78 18.83 2.94
N ASP A 39 35.54 19.77 2.38
CA ASP A 39 35.07 21.11 2.01
C ASP A 39 34.87 21.25 0.49
N ALA A 40 34.85 20.14 -0.25
CA ALA A 40 34.72 20.14 -1.71
C ALA A 40 33.28 20.41 -2.20
N LEU A 41 32.31 20.39 -1.28
CA LEU A 41 30.89 20.63 -1.55
C LEU A 41 30.50 22.04 -1.08
N PRO A 42 29.39 22.63 -1.58
CA PRO A 42 28.93 23.95 -1.14
C PRO A 42 28.40 24.00 0.30
N TYR A 43 28.51 22.89 1.05
CA TYR A 43 28.12 22.70 2.44
C TYR A 43 29.16 21.82 3.13
N PRO A 44 29.34 21.91 4.46
CA PRO A 44 30.33 21.12 5.19
C PRO A 44 30.00 19.63 5.13
N VAL A 45 31.03 18.80 4.94
CA VAL A 45 30.95 17.35 5.12
C VAL A 45 31.77 16.96 6.35
N TYR A 46 31.11 16.39 7.35
CA TYR A 46 31.73 15.93 8.60
C TYR A 46 32.11 14.45 8.53
N ALA A 47 33.05 14.04 9.39
CA ALA A 47 33.44 12.64 9.54
C ALA A 47 32.52 11.86 10.50
N SER A 48 31.78 12.57 11.35
CA SER A 48 30.82 12.02 12.30
C SER A 48 29.55 12.88 12.38
N LEU A 49 28.42 12.25 12.74
CA LEU A 49 27.17 12.95 13.05
C LEU A 49 27.30 13.83 14.30
N ASP A 50 28.20 13.49 15.22
CA ASP A 50 28.41 14.26 16.46
C ASP A 50 29.06 15.63 16.21
N ASP A 51 29.72 15.80 15.06
CA ASP A 51 30.42 17.05 14.69
C ASP A 51 29.51 18.04 13.95
N VAL A 52 28.30 17.62 13.58
CA VAL A 52 27.33 18.42 12.83
C VAL A 52 26.87 19.60 13.68
N LYS A 53 26.99 20.81 13.14
CA LYS A 53 26.64 22.06 13.84
C LYS A 53 25.31 22.64 13.38
N GLU A 54 24.87 22.22 12.21
CA GLU A 54 23.63 22.58 11.58
C GLU A 54 22.46 21.86 12.26
N SER A 55 21.25 22.40 12.09
CA SER A 55 20.03 21.81 12.61
C SER A 55 19.14 21.35 11.45
N PRO A 56 19.42 20.18 10.85
CA PRO A 56 18.59 19.63 9.78
C PRO A 56 17.20 19.27 10.31
N GLN A 57 16.20 19.41 9.45
CA GLN A 57 14.83 18.92 9.70
C GLN A 57 14.69 17.45 9.35
N VAL A 58 15.49 16.96 8.39
CA VAL A 58 15.48 15.57 7.96
C VAL A 58 16.90 15.06 7.69
N VAL A 59 17.22 13.85 8.13
CA VAL A 59 18.42 13.11 7.73
C VAL A 59 18.06 12.13 6.63
N LEU A 60 18.80 12.14 5.52
CA LEU A 60 18.69 11.16 4.44
C LEU A 60 19.88 10.20 4.48
N ASP A 61 19.60 8.92 4.64
CA ASP A 61 20.60 7.88 4.74
C ASP A 61 20.72 7.01 3.49
N PHE A 62 21.82 7.22 2.77
CA PHE A 62 22.30 6.40 1.64
C PHE A 62 23.75 5.94 1.91
N SER A 63 24.00 5.41 3.10
CA SER A 63 25.34 5.01 3.52
C SER A 63 25.53 3.49 3.52
N HIS A 64 25.79 2.91 4.68
CA HIS A 64 26.05 1.51 4.90
C HIS A 64 25.31 1.05 6.15
N PHE A 65 24.85 -0.20 6.20
CA PHE A 65 23.98 -0.69 7.28
C PHE A 65 24.61 -0.57 8.67
N SER A 66 25.94 -0.48 8.76
CA SER A 66 26.68 -0.26 10.02
C SER A 66 26.52 1.14 10.60
N ALA A 67 26.10 2.13 9.81
CA ALA A 67 25.86 3.50 10.26
C ALA A 67 24.47 3.72 10.86
N LEU A 68 23.58 2.71 10.79
CA LEU A 68 22.18 2.85 11.19
C LEU A 68 22.03 3.37 12.63
N THR A 69 22.71 2.74 13.59
CA THR A 69 22.53 3.07 15.00
C THR A 69 22.98 4.50 15.31
N SER A 70 24.06 5.00 14.70
CA SER A 70 24.49 6.40 14.90
C SER A 70 23.51 7.38 14.26
N VAL A 71 22.99 7.07 13.06
CA VAL A 71 21.94 7.86 12.40
C VAL A 71 20.69 7.95 13.28
N LEU A 72 20.19 6.82 13.79
CA LEU A 72 19.01 6.78 14.64
C LEU A 72 19.23 7.56 15.95
N ASN A 73 20.37 7.37 16.62
CA ASN A 73 20.68 8.09 17.85
C ASN A 73 20.74 9.62 17.65
N TYR A 74 21.36 10.07 16.56
CA TYR A 74 21.36 11.49 16.20
C TYR A 74 19.93 12.02 16.00
N CYS A 75 19.12 11.30 15.22
CA CYS A 75 17.76 11.73 14.91
C CYS A 75 16.85 11.76 16.16
N ILE A 76 16.96 10.76 17.03
CA ILE A 76 16.19 10.69 18.28
C ILE A 76 16.57 11.83 19.23
N SER A 77 17.87 12.09 19.41
CA SER A 77 18.36 13.13 20.32
C SER A 77 18.00 14.54 19.87
N HIS A 78 17.95 14.78 18.56
CA HIS A 78 17.61 16.08 17.97
C HIS A 78 16.14 16.22 17.56
N LYS A 79 15.34 15.15 17.71
CA LYS A 79 13.94 15.08 17.24
C LYS A 79 13.81 15.39 15.74
N THR A 80 14.77 14.92 14.96
CA THR A 80 14.86 15.08 13.52
C THR A 80 14.23 13.86 12.83
N ALA A 81 13.52 14.10 11.72
CA ALA A 81 12.99 13.01 10.91
C ALA A 81 14.12 12.28 10.15
N VAL A 82 13.92 11.03 9.77
CA VAL A 82 14.92 10.26 9.01
C VAL A 82 14.31 9.53 7.83
N VAL A 83 15.01 9.54 6.70
CA VAL A 83 14.72 8.72 5.52
C VAL A 83 15.87 7.71 5.38
N ILE A 84 15.58 6.44 5.61
CA ILE A 84 16.54 5.34 5.56
C ILE A 84 16.34 4.59 4.24
N CYS A 85 17.32 4.73 3.35
CA CYS A 85 17.37 4.07 2.05
C CYS A 85 18.39 2.93 2.00
N THR A 86 19.22 2.82 3.05
CA THR A 86 20.24 1.80 3.18
C THR A 86 19.61 0.40 3.21
N THR A 87 20.19 -0.53 2.45
CA THR A 87 19.73 -1.91 2.35
C THR A 87 20.60 -2.86 3.18
N GLY A 88 20.13 -4.08 3.44
CA GLY A 88 20.91 -5.13 4.09
C GLY A 88 20.82 -5.14 5.62
N HIS A 89 19.80 -4.48 6.18
CA HIS A 89 19.58 -4.48 7.63
C HIS A 89 19.14 -5.85 8.17
N SER A 90 19.75 -6.25 9.29
CA SER A 90 19.36 -7.46 10.03
C SER A 90 17.98 -7.32 10.68
N MET A 91 17.43 -8.41 11.21
CA MET A 91 16.16 -8.36 11.94
C MET A 91 16.24 -7.46 13.19
N GLU A 92 17.37 -7.50 13.89
CA GLU A 92 17.65 -6.65 15.06
C GLU A 92 17.68 -5.17 14.66
N GLN A 93 18.35 -4.85 13.55
CA GLN A 93 18.40 -3.49 13.01
C GLN A 93 17.02 -2.98 12.56
N ARG A 94 16.18 -3.85 11.99
CA ARG A 94 14.79 -3.51 11.67
C ARG A 94 13.96 -3.25 12.92
N ALA A 95 14.22 -3.97 14.01
CA ALA A 95 13.59 -3.71 15.29
C ALA A 95 14.04 -2.36 15.89
N GLU A 96 15.31 -1.97 15.72
CA GLU A 96 15.81 -0.62 16.09
C GLU A 96 15.07 0.48 15.33
N ILE A 97 14.90 0.32 14.00
CA ILE A 97 14.13 1.25 13.15
C ILE A 97 12.69 1.39 13.66
N ALA A 98 12.02 0.27 13.94
CA ALA A 98 10.65 0.27 14.45
C ALA A 98 10.53 0.88 15.87
N ALA A 99 11.57 0.77 16.69
CA ALA A 99 11.63 1.42 17.99
C ALA A 99 11.77 2.93 17.86
N ALA A 100 12.69 3.41 17.00
CA ALA A 100 12.90 4.83 16.73
C ALA A 100 11.64 5.51 16.18
N ALA A 101 10.88 4.81 15.35
CA ALA A 101 9.62 5.27 14.78
C ALA A 101 8.55 5.64 15.81
N LYS A 102 8.68 5.19 17.07
CA LYS A 102 7.78 5.59 18.16
C LYS A 102 8.05 7.01 18.66
N GLU A 103 9.24 7.54 18.39
CA GLU A 103 9.71 8.83 18.91
C GLU A 103 9.93 9.89 17.83
N ILE A 104 10.25 9.47 16.61
CA ILE A 104 10.54 10.35 15.48
C ILE A 104 9.86 9.84 14.20
N PRO A 105 9.63 10.71 13.21
CA PRO A 105 9.17 10.29 11.89
C PRO A 105 10.29 9.51 11.18
N VAL A 106 10.04 8.26 10.83
CA VAL A 106 10.99 7.38 10.15
C VAL A 106 10.38 6.94 8.83
N PHE A 107 11.02 7.29 7.72
CA PHE A 107 10.72 6.72 6.41
C PHE A 107 11.73 5.63 6.09
N PHE A 108 11.29 4.39 5.89
CA PHE A 108 12.18 3.28 5.55
C PHE A 108 11.72 2.63 4.25
N SER A 109 12.62 2.58 3.26
CA SER A 109 12.39 1.82 2.05
C SER A 109 13.69 1.27 1.48
N ALA A 110 13.70 -0.02 1.17
CA ALA A 110 14.79 -0.68 0.47
C ALA A 110 14.85 -0.31 -1.03
N ASN A 111 13.81 0.32 -1.58
CA ASN A 111 13.78 0.78 -2.96
C ASN A 111 12.93 2.07 -3.11
N MET A 112 13.59 3.16 -3.49
CA MET A 112 12.96 4.47 -3.70
C MET A 112 12.36 4.66 -5.11
N SER A 113 12.46 3.68 -6.01
CA SER A 113 11.87 3.81 -7.35
C SER A 113 10.34 3.71 -7.27
N LEU A 114 9.64 4.72 -7.77
CA LEU A 114 8.19 4.69 -7.88
C LEU A 114 7.73 3.52 -8.77
N GLY A 115 8.41 3.30 -9.89
CA GLY A 115 8.07 2.24 -10.85
C GLY A 115 8.25 0.84 -10.29
N VAL A 116 9.27 0.60 -9.45
CA VAL A 116 9.45 -0.70 -8.80
C VAL A 116 8.31 -0.99 -7.83
N ASN A 117 7.91 0.00 -7.04
CA ASN A 117 6.80 -0.17 -6.09
C ASN A 117 5.44 -0.32 -6.80
N LEU A 118 5.25 0.30 -7.97
CA LEU A 118 4.08 0.03 -8.82
C LEU A 118 4.08 -1.42 -9.31
N ILE A 119 5.21 -1.91 -9.84
CA ILE A 119 5.32 -3.32 -10.27
C ILE A 119 5.08 -4.28 -9.11
N LYS A 120 5.56 -3.98 -7.90
CA LYS A 120 5.25 -4.75 -6.70
C LYS A 120 3.74 -4.92 -6.54
N ARG A 121 2.96 -3.83 -6.52
CA ARG A 121 1.50 -3.86 -6.36
C ARG A 121 0.81 -4.61 -7.51
N LEU A 122 1.16 -4.30 -8.76
CA LEU A 122 0.59 -4.97 -9.94
C LEU A 122 0.87 -6.47 -9.95
N SER A 123 2.06 -6.88 -9.47
CA SER A 123 2.41 -8.30 -9.38
C SER A 123 1.61 -9.01 -8.29
N GLN A 124 1.31 -8.33 -7.17
CA GLN A 124 0.45 -8.88 -6.12
C GLN A 124 -0.98 -9.10 -6.62
N ASP A 125 -1.54 -8.11 -7.34
CA ASP A 125 -2.88 -8.19 -7.94
C ASP A 125 -2.95 -9.31 -8.98
N ALA A 126 -1.98 -9.36 -9.90
CA ALA A 126 -1.90 -10.41 -10.92
C ALA A 126 -1.77 -11.79 -10.29
N ALA A 127 -0.92 -11.93 -9.25
CA ALA A 127 -0.75 -13.19 -8.54
C ALA A 127 -2.03 -13.68 -7.89
N GLY A 128 -2.81 -12.80 -7.26
CA GLY A 128 -4.09 -13.17 -6.64
C GLY A 128 -5.14 -13.69 -7.63
N VAL A 129 -5.09 -13.24 -8.89
CA VAL A 129 -5.98 -13.74 -9.96
C VAL A 129 -5.46 -15.03 -10.59
N LEU A 130 -4.14 -15.14 -10.76
CA LEU A 130 -3.51 -16.18 -11.58
C LEU A 130 -2.93 -17.36 -10.77
N GLU A 131 -2.93 -17.30 -9.43
CA GLU A 131 -2.29 -18.25 -8.50
C GLU A 131 -2.48 -19.73 -8.85
N ASN A 132 -3.70 -20.10 -9.26
CA ASN A 132 -4.12 -21.49 -9.47
C ASN A 132 -3.81 -22.04 -10.87
N ALA A 133 -3.53 -21.17 -11.84
CA ALA A 133 -3.41 -21.57 -13.24
C ALA A 133 -2.05 -21.21 -13.86
N PHE A 134 -1.25 -20.36 -13.21
CA PHE A 134 -0.01 -19.84 -13.76
C PHE A 134 1.19 -20.14 -12.86
N ASP A 135 2.29 -20.51 -13.50
CA ASP A 135 3.60 -20.59 -12.87
C ASP A 135 4.18 -19.19 -12.71
N ILE A 136 4.66 -18.87 -11.50
CA ILE A 136 5.24 -17.55 -11.19
C ILE A 136 6.78 -17.64 -11.23
N GLU A 137 7.40 -16.80 -12.05
CA GLU A 137 8.85 -16.71 -12.19
C GLU A 137 9.30 -15.25 -12.16
N LEU A 138 10.45 -14.98 -11.56
CA LEU A 138 11.04 -13.65 -11.48
C LEU A 138 12.42 -13.67 -12.13
N LEU A 139 12.68 -12.72 -13.02
CA LEU A 139 14.01 -12.48 -13.59
C LEU A 139 14.51 -11.11 -13.18
N GLU A 140 15.76 -11.04 -12.73
CA GLU A 140 16.46 -9.78 -12.53
C GLU A 140 17.75 -9.72 -13.34
N LYS A 141 18.10 -8.53 -13.82
CA LYS A 141 19.35 -8.27 -14.55
C LYS A 141 20.06 -7.07 -13.97
N HIS A 142 21.36 -7.20 -13.71
CA HIS A 142 22.22 -6.13 -13.21
C HIS A 142 23.60 -6.19 -13.85
N HIS A 143 24.37 -5.12 -13.66
CA HIS A 143 25.75 -5.01 -14.11
C HIS A 143 26.67 -6.11 -13.52
N ASN A 144 27.78 -6.37 -14.20
CA ASN A 144 28.74 -7.41 -13.82
C ASN A 144 29.45 -7.21 -12.46
N ARG A 145 29.37 -6.01 -11.87
CA ARG A 145 29.95 -5.68 -10.56
C ARG A 145 29.03 -5.98 -9.36
N LYS A 146 27.79 -6.39 -9.59
CA LYS A 146 26.83 -6.61 -8.51
C LYS A 146 27.11 -7.98 -7.87
N ILE A 147 27.38 -7.98 -6.57
CA ILE A 147 27.87 -9.14 -5.82
C ILE A 147 26.70 -10.01 -5.32
N ASP A 148 25.67 -9.38 -4.76
CA ASP A 148 24.48 -10.06 -4.25
C ASP A 148 23.63 -10.62 -5.39
N ALA A 149 23.10 -11.83 -5.22
CA ALA A 149 22.13 -12.46 -6.10
C ALA A 149 21.22 -13.40 -5.28
N PRO A 150 19.88 -13.31 -5.39
CA PRO A 150 19.13 -12.29 -6.13
C PRO A 150 19.31 -10.88 -5.56
N SER A 151 19.03 -9.86 -6.37
CA SER A 151 19.02 -8.47 -5.88
C SER A 151 17.98 -8.26 -4.76
N GLY A 152 18.23 -7.33 -3.85
CA GLY A 152 17.25 -7.00 -2.80
C GLY A 152 15.86 -6.60 -3.32
N THR A 153 15.77 -6.00 -4.52
CA THR A 153 14.49 -5.71 -5.17
C THR A 153 13.78 -6.97 -5.67
N ALA A 154 14.52 -7.95 -6.18
CA ALA A 154 13.95 -9.24 -6.58
C ALA A 154 13.37 -10.00 -5.37
N VAL A 155 14.10 -10.01 -4.25
CA VAL A 155 13.60 -10.59 -2.99
C VAL A 155 12.34 -9.87 -2.52
N MET A 156 12.35 -8.54 -2.49
CA MET A 156 11.18 -7.73 -2.11
C MET A 156 9.96 -8.02 -2.98
N LEU A 157 10.13 -8.14 -4.30
CA LEU A 157 9.04 -8.48 -5.22
C LEU A 157 8.52 -9.90 -4.96
N ALA A 158 9.41 -10.88 -4.81
CA ALA A 158 9.03 -12.26 -4.53
C ALA A 158 8.29 -12.41 -3.19
N GLU A 159 8.77 -11.76 -2.13
CA GLU A 159 8.11 -11.72 -0.83
C GLU A 159 6.73 -11.09 -0.92
N ALA A 160 6.61 -9.92 -1.54
CA ALA A 160 5.33 -9.23 -1.70
C ALA A 160 4.31 -10.05 -2.47
N ILE A 161 4.71 -10.68 -3.58
CA ILE A 161 3.87 -11.61 -4.34
C ILE A 161 3.46 -12.77 -3.45
N ASN A 162 4.41 -13.40 -2.77
CA ASN A 162 4.12 -14.56 -1.95
C ASN A 162 3.16 -14.20 -0.81
N GLU A 163 3.29 -13.03 -0.20
CA GLU A 163 2.41 -12.49 0.84
C GLU A 163 0.96 -12.32 0.37
N SER A 164 0.71 -12.02 -0.91
CA SER A 164 -0.66 -11.89 -1.45
C SER A 164 -1.34 -13.22 -1.80
N LEU A 165 -0.59 -14.31 -1.92
CA LEU A 165 -1.12 -15.64 -2.24
C LEU A 165 -1.85 -16.31 -1.07
N LEU A 166 -2.91 -17.07 -1.37
CA LEU A 166 -3.62 -17.92 -0.41
C LEU A 166 -2.74 -19.12 0.01
N HIS A 167 -1.97 -19.66 -0.94
CA HIS A 167 -1.05 -20.76 -0.76
C HIS A 167 0.38 -20.29 -1.01
N LYS A 168 1.13 -20.07 0.07
CA LYS A 168 2.53 -19.64 -0.02
C LYS A 168 3.35 -20.62 -0.85
N LYS A 169 4.11 -20.07 -1.80
CA LYS A 169 5.05 -20.76 -2.66
C LYS A 169 6.45 -20.73 -2.04
N HIS A 170 7.27 -21.73 -2.35
CA HIS A 170 8.66 -21.80 -1.93
C HIS A 170 9.59 -21.24 -3.01
N PHE A 171 10.61 -20.48 -2.59
CA PHE A 171 11.53 -19.82 -3.52
C PHE A 171 12.56 -20.79 -4.07
N VAL A 172 12.71 -20.82 -5.40
CA VAL A 172 13.67 -21.68 -6.11
C VAL A 172 14.63 -20.80 -6.91
N TYR A 173 15.92 -20.83 -6.54
CA TYR A 173 16.94 -19.95 -7.14
C TYR A 173 17.72 -20.61 -8.28
N GLU A 174 17.73 -21.93 -8.34
CA GLU A 174 18.43 -22.68 -9.38
C GLU A 174 17.65 -23.95 -9.75
N ARG A 175 17.75 -24.35 -11.01
CA ARG A 175 17.15 -25.60 -11.53
C ARG A 175 18.14 -26.57 -12.14
N GLN A 176 19.40 -26.18 -12.37
CA GLN A 176 20.37 -27.04 -13.06
C GLN A 176 20.66 -28.33 -12.26
N SER A 177 20.72 -28.23 -10.94
CA SER A 177 20.93 -29.35 -10.02
C SER A 177 19.69 -30.22 -9.79
N ARG A 178 18.50 -29.80 -10.27
CA ARG A 178 17.22 -30.49 -10.05
C ARG A 178 16.80 -31.27 -11.30
N HIS A 179 16.67 -32.58 -11.18
CA HIS A 179 16.23 -33.47 -12.26
C HIS A 179 14.77 -33.90 -12.09
N GLU A 180 13.89 -32.92 -11.92
CA GLU A 180 12.46 -33.13 -11.69
C GLU A 180 11.61 -32.10 -12.41
N LYS A 181 10.31 -32.39 -12.55
CA LYS A 181 9.34 -31.43 -13.06
C LYS A 181 9.17 -30.29 -12.04
N ARG A 182 8.86 -29.09 -12.52
CA ARG A 182 8.48 -27.95 -11.69
C ARG A 182 7.29 -28.31 -10.78
N GLY A 183 7.43 -28.04 -9.49
CA GLY A 183 6.31 -28.10 -8.54
C GLY A 183 5.37 -26.91 -8.70
N ALA A 184 4.07 -27.12 -8.50
CA ALA A 184 3.06 -26.06 -8.60
C ALA A 184 3.19 -24.98 -7.51
N ASP A 185 3.84 -25.32 -6.41
CA ASP A 185 4.11 -24.47 -5.25
C ASP A 185 5.48 -23.75 -5.35
N GLU A 186 6.13 -23.77 -6.52
CA GLU A 186 7.39 -23.07 -6.75
C GLU A 186 7.17 -21.61 -7.17
N LEU A 187 8.01 -20.70 -6.68
CA LEU A 187 8.24 -19.37 -7.25
C LEU A 187 9.73 -19.27 -7.60
N GLY A 188 10.04 -19.27 -8.89
CA GLY A 188 11.43 -19.26 -9.34
C GLY A 188 12.02 -17.86 -9.40
N ILE A 189 13.30 -17.71 -9.04
CA ILE A 189 14.01 -16.42 -9.04
C ILE A 189 15.35 -16.57 -9.76
N HIS A 190 15.51 -15.85 -10.87
CA HIS A 190 16.66 -15.94 -11.78
C HIS A 190 17.44 -14.63 -11.78
N SER A 191 18.77 -14.71 -11.81
CA SER A 191 19.66 -13.54 -11.76
C SER A 191 20.64 -13.52 -12.92
N ILE A 192 20.69 -12.41 -13.66
CA ILE A 192 21.66 -12.17 -14.74
C ILE A 192 22.63 -11.06 -14.32
N ARG A 193 23.93 -11.31 -14.53
CA ARG A 193 25.01 -10.32 -14.30
C ARG A 193 25.73 -10.05 -15.61
N GLY A 194 25.64 -8.84 -16.15
CA GLY A 194 26.22 -8.52 -17.44
C GLY A 194 26.30 -7.02 -17.72
N GLY A 195 27.41 -6.61 -18.34
CA GLY A 195 27.61 -5.23 -18.81
C GLY A 195 27.41 -4.16 -17.72
N SER A 196 26.70 -3.10 -18.09
CA SER A 196 26.44 -1.91 -17.27
C SER A 196 24.96 -1.73 -16.90
N THR A 197 24.14 -2.79 -17.01
CA THR A 197 22.71 -2.73 -16.68
C THR A 197 22.50 -2.24 -15.25
N VAL A 198 21.72 -1.16 -15.07
CA VAL A 198 21.51 -0.56 -13.75
C VAL A 198 20.63 -1.47 -12.90
N GLY A 199 19.53 -1.95 -13.48
CA GLY A 199 18.62 -2.92 -12.87
C GLY A 199 17.40 -3.13 -13.77
N GLU A 200 17.09 -4.38 -14.07
CA GLU A 200 15.85 -4.79 -14.73
C GLU A 200 15.20 -5.88 -13.87
N HIS A 201 13.87 -5.81 -13.72
CA HIS A 201 13.09 -6.76 -12.94
C HIS A 201 11.83 -7.10 -13.71
N SER A 202 11.65 -8.39 -13.97
CA SER A 202 10.51 -8.94 -14.71
C SER A 202 9.84 -10.01 -13.86
N VAL A 203 8.53 -9.90 -13.68
CA VAL A 203 7.69 -10.93 -13.09
C VAL A 203 6.87 -11.55 -14.20
N PHE A 204 6.95 -12.87 -14.33
CA PHE A 204 6.24 -13.65 -15.33
C PHE A 204 5.19 -14.52 -14.65
N PHE A 205 4.04 -14.57 -15.28
CA PHE A 205 3.00 -15.56 -15.02
C PHE A 205 2.88 -16.38 -16.30
N TYR A 206 3.32 -17.64 -16.26
CA TYR A 206 3.25 -18.58 -17.38
C TYR A 206 2.01 -19.47 -17.26
N GLY A 207 1.08 -19.32 -18.19
CA GLY A 207 -0.11 -20.16 -18.32
C GLY A 207 0.02 -21.15 -19.47
N GLU A 208 -1.04 -21.90 -19.72
CA GLU A 208 -1.15 -22.73 -20.93
C GLU A 208 -1.35 -21.81 -22.14
N ASP A 209 -0.41 -21.83 -23.08
CA ASP A 209 -0.40 -21.04 -24.32
C ASP A 209 -0.40 -19.49 -24.17
N GLU A 210 -0.19 -18.96 -22.96
CA GLU A 210 -0.09 -17.52 -22.72
C GLU A 210 0.91 -17.16 -21.61
N VAL A 211 1.41 -15.93 -21.66
CA VAL A 211 2.33 -15.38 -20.66
C VAL A 211 1.96 -13.93 -20.37
N VAL A 212 1.80 -13.60 -19.09
CA VAL A 212 1.71 -12.22 -18.62
C VAL A 212 3.05 -11.80 -18.04
N GLU A 213 3.62 -10.70 -18.53
CA GLU A 213 4.91 -10.17 -18.10
C GLU A 213 4.75 -8.74 -17.57
N LEU A 214 5.26 -8.49 -16.36
CA LEU A 214 5.39 -7.16 -15.76
C LEU A 214 6.87 -6.82 -15.61
N THR A 215 7.34 -5.83 -16.37
CA THR A 215 8.78 -5.51 -16.44
C THR A 215 9.07 -4.05 -16.12
N HIS A 216 10.02 -3.83 -15.20
CA HIS A 216 10.58 -2.52 -14.86
C HIS A 216 12.05 -2.46 -15.27
N ILE A 217 12.41 -1.39 -15.98
CA ILE A 217 13.77 -1.15 -16.46
C ILE A 217 14.28 0.18 -15.89
N ALA A 218 15.34 0.12 -15.09
CA ALA A 218 16.04 1.31 -14.63
C ALA A 218 17.12 1.70 -15.65
N HIS A 219 16.97 2.86 -16.29
CA HIS A 219 18.02 3.40 -17.17
C HIS A 219 19.11 4.18 -16.43
N SER A 220 18.80 4.67 -15.21
CA SER A 220 19.77 5.41 -14.40
C SER A 220 19.40 5.32 -12.91
N ARG A 221 20.38 5.61 -12.04
CA ARG A 221 20.14 5.71 -10.59
C ARG A 221 19.40 6.99 -10.19
N LYS A 222 19.14 7.91 -11.13
CA LYS A 222 18.38 9.14 -10.88
C LYS A 222 16.97 8.85 -10.33
N ILE A 223 16.35 7.75 -10.75
CA ILE A 223 15.00 7.36 -10.30
C ILE A 223 14.92 7.16 -8.78
N PHE A 224 15.99 6.65 -8.15
CA PHE A 224 16.03 6.44 -6.71
C PHE A 224 16.22 7.77 -5.97
N ALA A 225 16.99 8.69 -6.56
CA ALA A 225 17.15 10.04 -6.01
C ALA A 225 15.84 10.84 -6.08
N THR A 226 15.08 10.72 -7.19
CA THR A 226 13.75 11.33 -7.30
C THR A 226 12.81 10.83 -6.21
N GLY A 227 12.75 9.52 -5.97
CA GLY A 227 11.92 8.99 -4.88
C GLY A 227 12.38 9.42 -3.49
N ALA A 228 13.70 9.51 -3.25
CA ALA A 228 14.23 10.03 -2.00
C ALA A 228 13.84 11.51 -1.77
N VAL A 229 13.85 12.33 -2.81
CA VAL A 229 13.38 13.72 -2.76
C VAL A 229 11.89 13.78 -2.41
N SER A 230 11.05 12.92 -2.99
CA SER A 230 9.64 12.82 -2.61
C SER A 230 9.48 12.38 -1.15
N ALA A 231 10.26 11.39 -0.70
CA ALA A 231 10.25 10.93 0.69
C ALA A 231 10.67 12.02 1.69
N LEU A 232 11.66 12.85 1.33
CA LEU A 232 12.08 14.01 2.13
C LEU A 232 10.93 15.01 2.33
N ARG A 233 10.20 15.35 1.24
CA ARG A 233 9.01 16.22 1.32
C ARG A 233 7.96 15.63 2.23
N TYR A 234 7.62 14.36 1.99
CA TYR A 234 6.62 13.62 2.72
C TYR A 234 6.92 13.61 4.22
N ILE A 235 8.10 13.13 4.62
CA ILE A 235 8.42 12.87 6.03
C ILE A 235 8.57 14.16 6.84
N SER A 236 8.95 15.28 6.20
CA SER A 236 9.18 16.56 6.86
C SER A 236 7.95 17.15 7.57
N GLN A 237 6.76 16.65 7.23
CA GLN A 237 5.47 17.12 7.76
C GLN A 237 4.76 16.06 8.61
N LYS A 238 5.41 14.94 8.92
CA LYS A 238 4.79 13.82 9.63
C LYS A 238 5.10 13.82 11.11
N ASN A 239 4.18 13.21 11.85
CA ASN A 239 4.37 12.87 13.26
C ASN A 239 5.25 11.62 13.39
N PRO A 240 5.72 11.29 14.61
CA PRO A 240 6.37 10.02 14.87
C PRO A 240 5.56 8.83 14.34
N GLY A 241 6.24 7.99 13.56
CA GLY A 241 5.64 6.84 12.88
C GLY A 241 6.62 6.20 11.91
N LEU A 242 6.34 4.95 11.52
CA LEU A 242 7.08 4.25 10.49
C LEU A 242 6.32 4.38 9.17
N TYR A 243 6.99 4.97 8.19
CA TYR A 243 6.45 5.24 6.86
C TYR A 243 7.31 4.57 5.79
N ASN A 244 6.73 4.34 4.62
CA ASN A 244 7.41 3.76 3.47
C ASN A 244 6.84 4.35 2.16
N MET A 245 7.25 3.78 1.02
CA MET A 245 6.76 4.20 -0.29
C MET A 245 5.25 3.99 -0.45
N ASP A 246 4.67 2.97 0.18
CA ASP A 246 3.23 2.73 0.13
C ASP A 246 2.44 3.87 0.80
N ASN A 247 2.94 4.40 1.93
CA ASN A 247 2.38 5.61 2.55
C ASN A 247 2.52 6.85 1.67
N LEU A 248 3.67 7.02 1.00
CA LEU A 248 3.92 8.14 0.08
C LEU A 248 2.88 8.15 -1.05
N PHE A 249 2.69 7.01 -1.71
CA PHE A 249 1.69 6.89 -2.79
C PHE A 249 0.27 7.12 -2.29
N ALA A 250 -0.04 6.63 -1.09
CA ALA A 250 -1.36 6.78 -0.53
C ALA A 250 -1.71 8.23 -0.21
N GLU A 251 -0.75 9.08 0.12
CA GLU A 251 -1.02 10.51 0.30
C GLU A 251 -1.24 11.22 -1.05
N GLU A 252 -0.44 10.90 -2.07
CA GLU A 252 -0.61 11.48 -3.41
C GLU A 252 -1.89 10.98 -4.12
N GLN A 253 -2.37 9.78 -3.78
CA GLN A 253 -3.51 9.11 -4.39
C GLN A 253 -4.41 8.45 -3.34
N SER A 254 -4.89 9.23 -2.37
CA SER A 254 -5.70 8.69 -1.25
C SER A 254 -6.97 7.98 -1.70
N VAL A 255 -7.58 8.46 -2.79
CA VAL A 255 -8.69 7.84 -3.49
C VAL A 255 -8.28 7.66 -4.95
N THR A 256 -8.32 6.42 -5.44
CA THR A 256 -8.00 6.09 -6.84
C THR A 256 -9.24 5.85 -7.68
N GLU A 257 -10.36 5.55 -7.03
CA GLU A 257 -11.58 5.18 -7.72
C GLU A 257 -12.82 5.61 -6.93
N ILE A 258 -13.77 6.22 -7.63
CA ILE A 258 -15.14 6.44 -7.14
C ILE A 258 -16.10 5.81 -8.14
N ARG A 259 -16.88 4.82 -7.68
CA ARG A 259 -17.87 4.11 -8.50
C ARG A 259 -19.25 4.15 -7.87
N THR A 260 -20.26 4.33 -8.72
CA THR A 260 -21.66 4.22 -8.33
C THR A 260 -22.25 2.91 -8.82
N LEU A 261 -23.10 2.29 -8.01
CA LEU A 261 -23.97 1.19 -8.41
C LEU A 261 -25.41 1.55 -8.05
N PRO A 262 -26.26 1.92 -9.03
CA PRO A 262 -27.63 2.35 -8.77
C PRO A 262 -28.55 1.18 -8.44
N HIS A 263 -29.82 1.50 -8.16
CA HIS A 263 -30.91 0.53 -7.96
C HIS A 263 -30.59 -0.50 -6.88
N GLN A 264 -30.26 -0.04 -5.68
CA GLN A 264 -30.02 -0.90 -4.52
C GLN A 264 -31.18 -0.83 -3.53
N THR A 265 -31.57 -1.99 -3.03
CA THR A 265 -32.49 -2.15 -1.90
C THR A 265 -31.71 -2.70 -0.71
N VAL A 266 -31.85 -2.06 0.44
CA VAL A 266 -31.37 -2.58 1.72
C VAL A 266 -32.50 -3.28 2.44
N PHE A 267 -32.21 -4.48 2.92
CA PHE A 267 -33.03 -5.24 3.83
C PHE A 267 -32.42 -5.13 5.23
N HIS A 268 -33.21 -4.75 6.22
CA HIS A 268 -32.79 -4.65 7.62
C HIS A 268 -33.64 -5.58 8.48
N LEU A 269 -33.05 -6.70 8.90
CA LEU A 269 -33.67 -7.68 9.78
C LEU A 269 -33.29 -7.38 11.23
N MET A 270 -34.29 -7.23 12.09
CA MET A 270 -34.10 -7.04 13.53
C MET A 270 -34.77 -8.17 14.31
N GLY A 271 -34.06 -8.69 15.30
CA GLY A 271 -34.56 -9.73 16.19
C GLY A 271 -33.43 -10.57 16.76
N ARG A 272 -33.73 -11.76 17.27
CA ARG A 272 -32.69 -12.66 17.77
C ARG A 272 -32.11 -13.51 16.64
N ILE A 273 -31.06 -13.02 16.00
CA ILE A 273 -30.40 -13.70 14.88
C ILE A 273 -29.24 -14.54 15.42
N THR A 274 -29.46 -15.85 15.50
CA THR A 274 -28.41 -16.81 15.87
C THR A 274 -27.45 -17.05 14.69
N PRO A 275 -26.24 -17.58 14.93
CA PRO A 275 -25.34 -17.97 13.83
C PRO A 275 -25.98 -18.91 12.80
N ASP A 276 -26.79 -19.87 13.25
CA ASP A 276 -27.55 -20.77 12.38
C ASP A 276 -28.56 -20.03 11.51
N LEU A 277 -29.28 -19.04 12.07
CA LEU A 277 -30.23 -18.24 11.31
C LEU A 277 -29.52 -17.30 10.32
N PHE A 278 -28.41 -16.69 10.73
CA PHE A 278 -27.56 -15.88 9.85
C PHE A 278 -27.14 -16.68 8.61
N THR A 279 -26.63 -17.90 8.80
CA THR A 279 -26.24 -18.78 7.70
C THR A 279 -27.42 -19.13 6.81
N LYS A 280 -28.56 -19.50 7.38
CA LYS A 280 -29.77 -19.85 6.61
C LYS A 280 -30.27 -18.74 5.70
N VAL A 281 -30.22 -17.48 6.17
CA VAL A 281 -30.59 -16.32 5.34
C VAL A 281 -29.72 -16.29 4.08
N PHE A 282 -28.40 -16.34 4.21
CA PHE A 282 -27.50 -16.27 3.06
C PHE A 282 -27.50 -17.53 2.20
N GLU A 283 -27.74 -18.72 2.77
CA GLU A 283 -27.93 -19.94 1.99
C GLU A 283 -29.17 -19.88 1.08
N LEU A 284 -30.29 -19.34 1.57
CA LEU A 284 -31.51 -19.17 0.76
C LEU A 284 -31.28 -18.20 -0.39
N ILE A 285 -30.62 -17.06 -0.10
CA ILE A 285 -30.30 -16.04 -1.10
C ILE A 285 -29.33 -16.61 -2.15
N ALA A 286 -28.30 -17.34 -1.71
CA ALA A 286 -27.33 -17.97 -2.61
C ALA A 286 -27.97 -19.06 -3.48
N LYS A 287 -28.90 -19.88 -2.94
CA LYS A 287 -29.66 -20.86 -3.72
C LYS A 287 -30.50 -20.22 -4.83
N ALA A 288 -30.94 -18.98 -4.63
CA ALA A 288 -31.63 -18.20 -5.64
C ALA A 288 -30.68 -17.50 -6.64
N SER A 289 -29.36 -17.71 -6.53
CA SER A 289 -28.32 -17.06 -7.35
C SER A 289 -28.37 -15.53 -7.28
N ILE A 290 -28.78 -14.98 -6.12
CA ILE A 290 -28.83 -13.53 -5.89
C ILE A 290 -27.53 -13.12 -5.20
N SER A 291 -26.79 -12.21 -5.82
CA SER A 291 -25.60 -11.62 -5.20
C SER A 291 -25.99 -10.60 -4.14
N VAL A 292 -25.38 -10.73 -2.97
CA VAL A 292 -25.47 -9.77 -1.87
C VAL A 292 -24.20 -8.94 -1.85
N ASP A 293 -24.30 -7.67 -1.45
CA ASP A 293 -23.13 -6.79 -1.30
C ASP A 293 -22.91 -6.34 0.15
N LEU A 294 -23.46 -5.19 0.58
CA LEU A 294 -23.15 -4.57 1.88
C LEU A 294 -23.78 -5.37 3.02
N ILE A 295 -23.06 -6.32 3.62
CA ILE A 295 -23.51 -7.06 4.80
C ILE A 295 -23.02 -6.36 6.07
N THR A 296 -23.94 -5.96 6.94
CA THR A 296 -23.63 -5.43 8.28
C THR A 296 -24.35 -6.26 9.33
N PHE A 297 -23.63 -6.76 10.33
CA PHE A 297 -24.21 -7.45 11.46
C PHE A 297 -23.79 -6.77 12.76
N SER A 298 -24.75 -6.41 13.61
CA SER A 298 -24.46 -5.90 14.94
C SER A 298 -25.36 -6.53 15.99
N PHE A 299 -24.84 -6.64 17.22
CA PHE A 299 -25.52 -7.25 18.34
C PHE A 299 -25.55 -6.30 19.53
N SER A 300 -26.73 -5.96 20.01
CA SER A 300 -26.96 -5.04 21.14
C SER A 300 -27.37 -5.77 22.43
N GLY A 301 -26.80 -6.96 22.68
CA GLY A 301 -27.03 -7.75 23.89
C GLY A 301 -28.33 -8.55 23.89
N VAL A 302 -29.40 -8.00 23.31
CA VAL A 302 -30.73 -8.65 23.23
C VAL A 302 -31.21 -8.77 21.78
N ILE A 303 -30.95 -7.75 20.96
CA ILE A 303 -31.39 -7.67 19.58
C ILE A 303 -30.18 -7.70 18.67
N SER A 304 -30.28 -8.46 17.59
CA SER A 304 -29.35 -8.47 16.48
C SER A 304 -29.95 -7.66 15.33
N HIS A 305 -29.09 -6.93 14.64
CA HIS A 305 -29.43 -6.20 13.43
C HIS A 305 -28.59 -6.78 12.30
N LEU A 306 -29.25 -7.34 11.29
CA LEU A 306 -28.62 -7.83 10.06
C LEU A 306 -29.13 -6.98 8.91
N SER A 307 -28.25 -6.17 8.33
CA SER A 307 -28.54 -5.45 7.09
C SER A 307 -27.79 -6.08 5.93
N PHE A 308 -28.44 -6.16 4.78
CA PHE A 308 -27.77 -6.51 3.54
C PHE A 308 -28.39 -5.79 2.34
N SER A 309 -27.59 -5.51 1.31
CA SER A 309 -28.08 -4.88 0.07
C SER A 309 -28.09 -5.85 -1.11
N VAL A 310 -29.09 -5.68 -1.97
CA VAL A 310 -29.24 -6.37 -3.26
C VAL A 310 -29.66 -5.37 -4.35
N ASP A 311 -29.54 -5.78 -5.60
CA ASP A 311 -30.15 -5.06 -6.72
C ASP A 311 -31.69 -5.03 -6.59
N ASN A 312 -32.31 -3.88 -6.83
CA ASN A 312 -33.75 -3.63 -6.68
C ASN A 312 -34.60 -4.70 -7.38
N ARG A 313 -34.12 -5.24 -8.51
CA ARG A 313 -34.84 -6.26 -9.29
C ARG A 313 -35.13 -7.53 -8.48
N PHE A 314 -34.35 -7.80 -7.44
CA PHE A 314 -34.52 -8.96 -6.56
C PHE A 314 -35.34 -8.66 -5.30
N SER A 315 -35.84 -7.43 -5.11
CA SER A 315 -36.45 -7.04 -3.83
C SER A 315 -37.64 -7.93 -3.44
N SER A 316 -38.57 -8.17 -4.38
CA SER A 316 -39.72 -9.05 -4.12
C SER A 316 -39.28 -10.48 -3.82
N ALA A 317 -38.32 -11.01 -4.59
CA ALA A 317 -37.81 -12.36 -4.40
C ALA A 317 -37.15 -12.54 -3.03
N ILE A 318 -36.42 -11.54 -2.55
CA ILE A 318 -35.84 -11.58 -1.19
C ILE A 318 -36.93 -11.59 -0.13
N SER A 319 -37.92 -10.69 -0.22
CA SER A 319 -39.04 -10.67 0.73
C SER A 319 -39.76 -12.01 0.82
N ASP A 320 -40.01 -12.65 -0.33
CA ASP A 320 -40.66 -13.95 -0.40
C ASP A 320 -39.78 -15.06 0.22
N LEU A 321 -38.47 -15.05 -0.07
CA LEU A 321 -37.51 -16.05 0.44
C LEU A 321 -37.34 -15.99 1.96
N ILE A 322 -37.34 -14.80 2.55
CA ILE A 322 -37.08 -14.62 3.98
C ILE A 322 -38.36 -14.54 4.83
N GLY A 323 -39.54 -14.45 4.21
CA GLY A 323 -40.83 -14.34 4.90
C GLY A 323 -41.07 -15.46 5.91
N ASP A 324 -40.90 -16.72 5.49
CA ASP A 324 -41.05 -17.89 6.37
C ASP A 324 -40.08 -17.86 7.57
N LEU A 325 -38.85 -17.37 7.36
CA LEU A 325 -37.86 -17.23 8.43
C LEU A 325 -38.24 -16.12 9.41
N MET A 326 -38.79 -15.02 8.90
CA MET A 326 -39.22 -13.91 9.73
C MET A 326 -40.34 -14.32 10.68
N GLU A 327 -41.37 -15.02 10.17
CA GLU A 327 -42.48 -15.50 10.99
C GLU A 327 -42.00 -16.50 12.05
N LYS A 328 -41.21 -17.49 11.64
CA LYS A 328 -40.72 -18.55 12.53
C LYS A 328 -39.83 -18.03 13.66
N HIS A 329 -39.05 -16.99 13.41
CA HIS A 329 -38.08 -16.45 14.34
C HIS A 329 -38.47 -15.09 14.96
N ALA A 330 -39.70 -14.64 14.72
CA ALA A 330 -40.22 -13.36 15.18
C ALA A 330 -39.29 -12.17 14.82
N LEU A 331 -38.79 -12.16 13.59
CA LEU A 331 -37.97 -11.06 13.08
C LEU A 331 -38.85 -9.96 12.50
N THR A 332 -38.40 -8.71 12.61
CA THR A 332 -38.98 -7.58 11.87
C THR A 332 -38.09 -7.25 10.69
N LEU A 333 -38.69 -6.92 9.54
CA LEU A 333 -38.00 -6.46 8.35
C LEU A 333 -38.35 -5.00 8.07
N ASP A 334 -37.32 -4.18 7.90
CA ASP A 334 -37.42 -2.86 7.28
C ASP A 334 -36.70 -2.87 5.93
N MET A 335 -37.20 -2.09 4.97
CA MET A 335 -36.66 -2.05 3.61
C MET A 335 -36.51 -0.61 3.13
N MET A 336 -35.35 -0.32 2.56
CA MET A 336 -35.07 0.96 1.92
C MET A 336 -34.69 0.72 0.46
N ALA A 337 -35.57 1.12 -0.45
CA ALA A 337 -35.36 0.99 -1.89
C ALA A 337 -34.87 2.32 -2.51
N ASP A 338 -34.56 2.26 -3.80
CA ASP A 338 -34.11 3.41 -4.62
C ASP A 338 -32.85 4.08 -4.08
N LEU A 339 -31.94 3.25 -3.56
CA LEU A 339 -30.63 3.69 -3.10
C LEU A 339 -29.61 3.53 -4.23
N THR A 340 -28.54 4.31 -4.12
CA THR A 340 -27.34 4.12 -4.94
C THR A 340 -26.16 3.90 -4.02
N ARG A 341 -25.40 2.85 -4.32
CA ARG A 341 -24.15 2.55 -3.64
C ARG A 341 -23.04 3.37 -4.25
N ILE A 342 -22.33 4.11 -3.42
CA ILE A 342 -21.10 4.80 -3.79
C ILE A 342 -19.94 4.06 -3.13
N THR A 343 -18.98 3.67 -3.93
CA THR A 343 -17.72 3.09 -3.49
C THR A 343 -16.64 4.13 -3.68
N VAL A 344 -16.00 4.53 -2.59
CA VAL A 344 -14.76 5.31 -2.59
C VAL A 344 -13.64 4.33 -2.27
N LYS A 345 -12.77 4.06 -3.24
CA LYS A 345 -11.68 3.08 -3.11
C LYS A 345 -10.33 3.79 -3.28
N GLY A 346 -9.38 3.40 -2.45
CA GLY A 346 -8.00 3.84 -2.56
C GLY A 346 -7.15 3.42 -1.36
N PRO A 347 -5.82 3.46 -1.53
CA PRO A 347 -4.87 3.09 -0.48
C PRO A 347 -4.86 4.08 0.70
N GLY A 348 -5.40 5.30 0.52
CA GLY A 348 -5.43 6.31 1.58
C GLY A 348 -6.13 5.83 2.85
N MET A 349 -7.13 4.95 2.74
CA MET A 349 -7.87 4.44 3.91
C MET A 349 -6.98 3.63 4.88
N GLU A 350 -5.97 2.94 4.37
CA GLU A 350 -5.03 2.14 5.17
C GLU A 350 -3.90 3.01 5.76
N PHE A 351 -3.42 3.97 4.96
CA PHE A 351 -2.17 4.68 5.25
C PHE A 351 -2.34 6.13 5.70
N GLU A 352 -3.53 6.71 5.55
CA GLU A 352 -3.81 8.11 5.83
C GLU A 352 -5.02 8.29 6.77
N ALA A 353 -4.77 8.91 7.93
CA ALA A 353 -5.86 9.28 8.83
C ALA A 353 -6.70 10.42 8.23
N GLY A 354 -8.03 10.31 8.37
CA GLY A 354 -8.96 11.40 8.04
C GLY A 354 -9.63 11.30 6.66
N VAL A 355 -9.28 10.31 5.82
CA VAL A 355 -9.97 10.07 4.53
C VAL A 355 -11.49 9.95 4.74
N GLY A 356 -11.93 9.10 5.68
CA GLY A 356 -13.35 8.97 5.99
C GLY A 356 -13.99 10.27 6.47
N ALA A 357 -13.31 11.06 7.30
CA ALA A 357 -13.81 12.36 7.75
C ALA A 357 -14.02 13.32 6.58
N ARG A 358 -13.11 13.34 5.59
CA ARG A 358 -13.25 14.12 4.35
C ARG A 358 -14.42 13.66 3.50
N VAL A 359 -14.60 12.35 3.32
CA VAL A 359 -15.76 11.80 2.60
C VAL A 359 -17.08 12.26 3.25
N PHE A 360 -17.22 12.10 4.57
CA PHE A 360 -18.46 12.47 5.26
C PHE A 360 -18.68 13.98 5.31
N SER A 361 -17.63 14.78 5.50
CA SER A 361 -17.76 16.25 5.50
C SER A 361 -18.15 16.78 4.13
N THR A 362 -17.61 16.21 3.05
CA THR A 362 -17.94 16.56 1.66
C THR A 362 -19.41 16.29 1.36
N LEU A 363 -19.91 15.11 1.73
CA LEU A 363 -21.33 14.76 1.55
C LEU A 363 -22.25 15.64 2.41
N ASN A 364 -21.87 15.90 3.65
CA ASN A 364 -22.62 16.77 4.54
C ASN A 364 -22.70 18.21 4.00
N ALA A 365 -21.60 18.77 3.51
CA ALA A 365 -21.57 20.10 2.88
C ALA A 365 -22.49 20.17 1.64
N ALA A 366 -22.66 19.06 0.93
CA ALA A 366 -23.59 18.94 -0.20
C ALA A 366 -25.04 18.63 0.21
N GLY A 367 -25.34 18.43 1.51
CA GLY A 367 -26.66 18.07 2.01
C GLY A 367 -27.07 16.64 1.67
N ILE A 368 -26.11 15.72 1.56
CA ILE A 368 -26.33 14.33 1.13
C ILE A 368 -26.18 13.41 2.34
N PRO A 369 -27.27 12.81 2.84
CA PRO A 369 -27.20 11.92 3.99
C PRO A 369 -26.71 10.52 3.56
N PRO A 370 -25.62 9.99 4.16
CA PRO A 370 -25.34 8.56 4.07
C PRO A 370 -26.40 7.80 4.88
N LEU A 371 -27.01 6.79 4.26
CA LEU A 371 -28.05 5.95 4.87
C LEU A 371 -27.50 4.64 5.42
N ALA A 372 -26.42 4.15 4.83
CA ALA A 372 -25.62 3.06 5.37
C ALA A 372 -24.15 3.28 5.00
N VAL A 373 -23.26 2.79 5.85
CA VAL A 373 -21.81 2.89 5.69
C VAL A 373 -21.21 1.52 6.00
N GLY A 374 -20.39 1.03 5.08
CA GLY A 374 -19.47 -0.08 5.33
C GLY A 374 -18.05 0.34 4.97
N THR A 375 -17.06 -0.15 5.69
CA THR A 375 -15.65 0.18 5.43
C THR A 375 -14.79 -1.07 5.46
N SER A 376 -13.73 -1.06 4.67
CA SER A 376 -12.57 -1.95 4.78
C SER A 376 -11.29 -1.12 4.74
N GLU A 377 -10.15 -1.79 4.74
CA GLU A 377 -8.81 -1.21 4.72
C GLU A 377 -8.60 -0.26 3.53
N GLU A 378 -9.22 -0.54 2.37
CA GLU A 378 -9.03 0.25 1.14
C GLU A 378 -10.33 0.86 0.57
N LYS A 379 -11.45 0.74 1.28
CA LYS A 379 -12.77 1.04 0.71
C LYS A 379 -13.73 1.65 1.72
N ILE A 380 -14.44 2.69 1.32
CA ILE A 380 -15.69 3.14 1.96
C ILE A 380 -16.83 2.86 0.99
N VAL A 381 -17.83 2.12 1.46
CA VAL A 381 -19.12 1.90 0.80
C VAL A 381 -20.17 2.74 1.50
N LEU A 382 -20.88 3.54 0.72
CA LEU A 382 -21.97 4.38 1.20
C LEU A 382 -23.23 4.04 0.41
N LEU A 383 -24.37 4.07 1.08
CA LEU A 383 -25.66 4.13 0.40
C LEU A 383 -26.25 5.52 0.56
N VAL A 384 -26.64 6.12 -0.56
CA VAL A 384 -27.30 7.42 -0.61
C VAL A 384 -28.64 7.30 -1.33
N PRO A 385 -29.60 8.23 -1.12
CA PRO A 385 -30.82 8.26 -1.91
C PRO A 385 -30.48 8.39 -3.40
N GLY A 386 -31.07 7.57 -4.27
CA GLY A 386 -30.72 7.51 -5.70
C GLY A 386 -30.84 8.85 -6.42
N LYS A 387 -31.83 9.68 -6.04
CA LYS A 387 -32.00 11.05 -6.55
C LYS A 387 -30.84 12.02 -6.24
N LEU A 388 -29.95 11.66 -5.30
CA LEU A 388 -28.78 12.44 -4.90
C LEU A 388 -27.46 11.82 -5.38
N ALA A 389 -27.50 10.68 -6.08
CA ALA A 389 -26.33 9.90 -6.44
C ALA A 389 -25.36 10.67 -7.34
N ASP A 390 -25.85 11.27 -8.43
CA ASP A 390 -25.02 12.01 -9.37
C ASP A 390 -24.30 13.18 -8.68
N LYS A 391 -25.04 13.91 -7.83
CA LYS A 391 -24.49 15.01 -7.04
C LYS A 391 -23.42 14.51 -6.07
N ALA A 392 -23.65 13.36 -5.42
CA ALA A 392 -22.70 12.77 -4.48
C ALA A 392 -21.41 12.32 -5.17
N GLU A 393 -21.52 11.69 -6.34
CA GLU A 393 -20.39 11.30 -7.15
C GLU A 393 -19.58 12.52 -7.60
N GLU A 394 -20.26 13.57 -8.09
CA GLU A 394 -19.61 14.81 -8.55
C GLU A 394 -18.80 15.49 -7.43
N VAL A 395 -19.40 15.69 -6.25
CA VAL A 395 -18.72 16.38 -5.15
C VAL A 395 -17.54 15.57 -4.60
N LEU A 396 -17.67 14.24 -4.54
CA LEU A 396 -16.57 13.39 -4.09
C LEU A 396 -15.45 13.34 -5.14
N LYS A 397 -15.78 13.23 -6.44
CA LYS A 397 -14.76 13.30 -7.49
C LYS A 397 -14.02 14.63 -7.49
N LYS A 398 -14.72 15.74 -7.22
CA LYS A 398 -14.11 17.06 -7.12
C LYS A 398 -13.19 17.22 -5.91
N GLU A 399 -13.52 16.59 -4.78
CA GLU A 399 -12.68 16.62 -3.57
C GLU A 399 -11.35 15.89 -3.75
N TYR A 400 -11.35 14.82 -4.56
CA TYR A 400 -10.18 13.95 -4.77
C TYR A 400 -9.57 14.03 -6.19
N ALA A 401 -9.91 15.06 -6.96
CA ALA A 401 -9.29 15.39 -8.25
C ALA A 401 -8.13 16.36 -8.06
#